data_AF-A0AAU2NJJ1-F1
#
_entry.id   AF-A0AAU2NJJ1-F1
#
_cell.length_a   1.000
_cell.length_b   1.000
_cell.length_c   1.000
_cell.angle_alpha   90.00
_cell.angle_beta   90.00
_cell.angle_gamma   90.00
#
_symmetry.space_group_name_H-M   'P 1'
#
loop_
_entity.id
_entity.type
_entity.pdbx_description
1 polymer ?
#
loop_
_entity_poly.entity_id
_entity_poly.type
_entity_poly.pdbx_seq_one_letter_code
_entity_poly.pdbx_strand_id
1 'polypeptide(L)'
;MSTALVLGIDPHAVPGMDGDALRAALDAELARFGDHGIDAAMTLIALDESAEATVIAALTSREWDVVIIGGGIRKTEQLLPLFEQVVNLTRRHAPSAAIAFNTNGGTSVEAAKRWL
;
A
#
# COMPACT_ATOMS: atom_id res chain seq x y z
N MET A 1 11.43 -10.32 12.39
CA MET A 1 11.66 -9.52 11.16
C MET A 1 10.56 -8.50 11.10
N SER A 2 10.86 -7.27 10.70
CA SER A 2 9.84 -6.24 10.53
C SER A 2 8.94 -6.60 9.34
N THR A 3 7.69 -6.17 9.39
CA THR A 3 6.65 -6.53 8.41
C THR A 3 6.02 -5.27 7.80
N ALA A 4 5.80 -5.28 6.49
CA ALA A 4 5.24 -4.12 5.79
C ALA A 4 4.13 -4.52 4.80
N LEU A 5 3.00 -3.82 4.83
CA LEU A 5 1.95 -3.97 3.83
C LEU A 5 1.87 -2.71 2.96
N VAL A 6 2.00 -2.88 1.65
CA VAL A 6 1.74 -1.81 0.67
C VAL A 6 0.34 -1.97 0.11
N LEU A 7 -0.51 -0.96 0.30
CA LEU A 7 -1.84 -0.87 -0.31
C LEU A 7 -1.79 0.07 -1.52
N GLY A 8 -2.17 -0.41 -2.69
CA GLY A 8 -2.21 0.36 -3.93
C GLY A 8 -3.50 0.13 -4.71
N ILE A 9 -3.59 0.73 -5.89
CA ILE A 9 -4.59 0.40 -6.92
C ILE A 9 -3.86 -0.16 -8.13
N ASP A 10 -4.58 -0.79 -9.04
CA ASP A 10 -3.99 -1.28 -10.28
C ASP A 10 -3.25 -0.14 -11.03
N PRO A 11 -1.95 -0.28 -11.31
CA PRO A 11 -1.20 0.66 -12.14
C PRO A 11 -1.87 1.05 -13.46
N HIS A 12 -2.60 0.12 -14.09
CA HIS A 12 -3.31 0.39 -15.35
C HIS A 12 -4.58 1.22 -15.17
N ALA A 13 -5.10 1.30 -13.95
CA ALA A 13 -6.24 2.16 -13.61
C ALA A 13 -5.82 3.62 -13.34
N VAL A 14 -4.52 3.93 -13.33
CA VAL A 14 -4.00 5.29 -13.09
C VAL A 14 -3.95 6.07 -14.43
N PRO A 15 -4.81 7.09 -14.63
CA PRO A 15 -4.84 7.83 -15.89
C PRO A 15 -3.53 8.58 -16.15
N GLY A 16 -3.04 8.54 -17.40
CA GLY A 16 -1.86 9.30 -17.82
C GLY A 16 -0.51 8.69 -17.40
N MET A 17 -0.51 7.44 -16.92
CA MET A 17 0.70 6.70 -16.59
C MET A 17 0.89 5.47 -17.48
N ASP A 18 2.15 5.07 -17.64
CA ASP A 18 2.51 3.76 -18.18
C ASP A 18 2.33 2.71 -17.07
N GLY A 19 1.25 1.95 -17.17
CA GLY A 19 0.88 0.94 -16.16
C GLY A 19 1.90 -0.20 -16.06
N ASP A 20 2.52 -0.61 -17.16
CA ASP A 20 3.53 -1.67 -17.17
C ASP A 20 4.82 -1.20 -16.49
N ALA A 21 5.26 0.03 -16.80
CA ALA A 21 6.43 0.62 -16.14
C ALA A 21 6.19 0.80 -14.63
N LEU A 22 4.99 1.23 -14.24
CA LEU A 22 4.65 1.36 -12.82
C LEU A 22 4.53 0.00 -12.13
N ARG A 23 3.98 -1.03 -12.79
CA ARG A 23 3.96 -2.40 -12.28
C ARG A 23 5.37 -2.91 -12.02
N ALA A 24 6.27 -2.77 -12.99
CA ALA A 24 7.67 -3.16 -12.85
C ALA A 24 8.37 -2.42 -11.70
N ALA A 25 8.08 -1.13 -11.52
CA ALA A 25 8.62 -0.36 -10.40
C ALA A 25 8.11 -0.86 -9.03
N LEU A 26 6.83 -1.24 -8.94
CA LEU A 26 6.26 -1.81 -7.72
C LEU A 26 6.85 -3.20 -7.40
N ASP A 27 7.04 -4.04 -8.41
CA ASP A 27 7.65 -5.38 -8.22
C ASP A 27 9.12 -5.26 -7.77
N ALA A 28 9.88 -4.34 -8.38
CA ALA A 28 11.24 -4.04 -7.97
C ALA A 28 11.30 -3.50 -6.53
N GLU A 29 10.35 -2.65 -6.17
CA GLU A 29 10.27 -2.11 -4.81
C GLU A 29 9.89 -3.18 -3.79
N LEU A 30 8.99 -4.11 -4.14
CA LEU A 30 8.64 -5.24 -3.28
C LEU A 30 9.87 -6.13 -3.01
N ALA A 31 10.70 -6.37 -4.03
CA ALA A 31 11.96 -7.09 -3.86
C ALA A 31 12.95 -6.36 -2.93
N ARG A 32 13.06 -5.01 -3.05
CA ARG A 32 13.95 -4.20 -2.20
C ARG A 32 13.63 -4.25 -0.71
N PHE A 33 12.39 -4.55 -0.31
CA PHE A 33 12.09 -4.78 1.11
C PHE A 33 12.90 -5.96 1.69
N GLY A 34 13.05 -7.03 0.90
CA GLY A 34 13.83 -8.21 1.29
C GLY A 34 15.31 -7.89 1.53
N ASP A 35 15.90 -7.02 0.69
CA ASP A 35 17.29 -6.54 0.86
C ASP A 35 17.51 -5.77 2.16
N HIS A 36 16.42 -5.33 2.80
CA HIS A 36 16.43 -4.63 4.08
C HIS A 36 15.89 -5.47 5.24
N GLY A 37 15.68 -6.77 5.04
CA GLY A 37 15.19 -7.67 6.09
C GLY A 37 13.75 -7.38 6.52
N ILE A 38 12.96 -6.74 5.65
CA ILE A 38 11.55 -6.43 5.88
C ILE A 38 10.72 -7.44 5.07
N ASP A 39 9.86 -8.17 5.76
CA ASP A 39 8.91 -9.08 5.13
C ASP A 39 7.69 -8.27 4.64
N ALA A 40 7.67 -8.00 3.33
CA ALA A 40 6.67 -7.13 2.73
C ALA A 40 5.66 -7.88 1.85
N ALA A 41 4.43 -7.40 1.82
CA ALA A 41 3.43 -7.77 0.83
C ALA A 41 2.82 -6.52 0.18
N MET A 42 2.29 -6.71 -1.03
CA MET A 42 1.57 -5.67 -1.75
C MET A 42 0.18 -6.17 -2.12
N THR A 43 -0.84 -5.34 -1.88
CA THR A 43 -2.22 -5.59 -2.30
C THR A 43 -2.70 -4.44 -3.17
N LEU A 44 -3.22 -4.79 -4.36
CA LEU A 44 -3.83 -3.83 -5.27
C LEU A 44 -5.35 -3.93 -5.16
N ILE A 45 -5.96 -2.81 -4.86
CA ILE A 45 -7.39 -2.67 -4.59
C ILE A 45 -8.08 -2.32 -5.91
N ALA A 46 -9.08 -3.11 -6.28
CA ALA A 46 -9.98 -2.77 -7.39
C ALA A 46 -10.91 -1.62 -6.98
N LEU A 47 -11.26 -0.75 -7.92
CA LEU A 47 -12.15 0.40 -7.69
C LEU A 47 -13.62 0.00 -7.88
N ASP A 48 -14.04 -1.04 -7.16
CA ASP A 48 -15.39 -1.58 -7.18
C ASP A 48 -15.87 -1.96 -5.75
N GLU A 49 -17.01 -2.63 -5.65
CA GLU A 49 -17.62 -3.07 -4.39
C GLU A 49 -16.77 -4.04 -3.56
N SER A 50 -15.73 -4.64 -4.15
CA SER A 50 -14.81 -5.55 -3.44
C SER A 50 -13.69 -4.83 -2.69
N ALA A 51 -13.54 -3.51 -2.86
CA ALA A 51 -12.44 -2.73 -2.32
C ALA A 51 -12.30 -2.89 -0.80
N GLU A 52 -13.42 -2.74 -0.06
CA GLU A 52 -13.44 -2.85 1.40
C GLU A 52 -12.99 -4.23 1.89
N ALA A 53 -13.58 -5.28 1.34
CA ALA A 53 -13.29 -6.65 1.73
C ALA A 53 -11.82 -7.00 1.45
N THR A 54 -11.28 -6.53 0.31
CA THR A 54 -9.88 -6.71 -0.06
C THR A 54 -8.93 -6.04 0.92
N VAL A 55 -9.22 -4.79 1.31
CA VAL A 55 -8.42 -4.06 2.30
C VAL A 55 -8.43 -4.77 3.65
N ILE A 56 -9.61 -5.18 4.14
CA ILE A 56 -9.74 -5.90 5.41
C ILE A 56 -8.93 -7.20 5.35
N ALA A 57 -9.10 -8.01 4.31
CA ALA A 57 -8.40 -9.28 4.17
C ALA A 57 -6.87 -9.10 4.19
N ALA A 58 -6.35 -8.08 3.50
CA ALA A 58 -4.92 -7.77 3.52
C ALA A 58 -4.43 -7.35 4.92
N LEU A 59 -5.16 -6.45 5.58
CA LEU A 59 -4.84 -5.96 6.92
C LEU A 59 -4.87 -7.07 7.97
N THR A 60 -5.79 -8.04 7.86
CA THR A 60 -5.95 -9.13 8.83
C THR A 60 -5.18 -10.40 8.47
N SER A 61 -4.46 -10.43 7.35
CA SER A 61 -3.73 -11.62 6.90
C SER A 61 -2.61 -12.03 7.87
N ARG A 62 -2.02 -11.06 8.56
CA ARG A 62 -1.03 -11.20 9.64
C ARG A 62 -0.86 -9.87 10.37
N GLU A 63 -0.09 -9.85 11.45
CA GLU A 63 0.32 -8.60 12.07
C GLU A 63 1.31 -7.85 11.17
N TRP A 64 1.14 -6.53 11.11
CA TRP A 64 1.96 -5.61 10.33
C TRP A 64 2.58 -4.57 11.25
N ASP A 65 3.86 -4.27 11.07
CA ASP A 65 4.53 -3.18 11.80
C ASP A 65 4.25 -1.84 11.12
N VAL A 66 4.12 -1.83 9.79
CA VAL A 66 3.79 -0.63 9.01
C VAL A 66 2.89 -0.93 7.82
N VAL A 67 1.90 -0.07 7.60
CA VAL A 67 1.02 -0.06 6.42
C VAL A 67 1.30 1.18 5.59
N ILE A 68 1.81 0.97 4.37
CA ILE A 68 2.07 2.01 3.39
C ILE A 68 0.83 2.15 2.52
N ILE A 69 0.16 3.31 2.60
CA ILE A 69 -0.92 3.65 1.67
C ILE A 69 -0.28 4.30 0.45
N GLY A 70 -0.44 3.69 -0.72
CA GLY A 70 0.21 4.09 -1.97
C GLY A 70 -0.33 5.38 -2.57
N GLY A 71 0.48 6.05 -3.40
CA GLY A 71 0.10 7.30 -4.06
C GLY A 71 -1.14 7.19 -4.94
N GLY A 72 -1.39 6.02 -5.56
CA GLY A 72 -2.57 5.79 -6.40
C GLY A 72 -3.89 5.93 -5.65
N ILE A 73 -3.93 5.66 -4.34
CA ILE A 73 -5.12 5.83 -3.49
C ILE A 73 -5.27 7.30 -3.05
N ARG A 74 -4.17 8.01 -2.87
CA ARG A 74 -4.13 9.27 -2.08
C ARG A 74 -4.01 10.55 -2.88
N LYS A 75 -3.51 10.49 -4.12
CA LYS A 75 -3.12 11.69 -4.88
C LYS A 75 -4.20 12.24 -5.80
N THR A 76 -5.33 11.56 -5.94
CA THR A 76 -6.42 11.96 -6.82
C THR A 76 -7.66 12.27 -5.99
N GLU A 77 -8.27 13.44 -6.21
CA GLU A 77 -9.40 13.91 -5.39
C GLU A 77 -10.62 12.97 -5.48
N GLN A 78 -10.80 12.30 -6.63
CA GLN A 78 -11.87 11.33 -6.85
C GLN A 78 -11.80 10.12 -5.91
N LEU A 79 -10.61 9.81 -5.37
CA LEU A 79 -10.41 8.68 -4.45
C LEU A 79 -10.31 9.11 -2.99
N LEU A 80 -10.62 10.37 -2.66
CA LEU A 80 -10.62 10.83 -1.26
C LEU A 80 -11.50 9.95 -0.33
N PRO A 81 -12.74 9.55 -0.71
CA PRO A 81 -13.54 8.66 0.14
C PRO A 81 -12.87 7.29 0.37
N LEU A 82 -12.26 6.71 -0.67
CA LEU A 82 -11.52 5.46 -0.55
C LEU A 82 -10.29 5.63 0.35
N PHE A 83 -9.58 6.75 0.24
CA PHE A 83 -8.44 7.04 1.09
C PHE A 83 -8.84 7.12 2.57
N GLU A 84 -9.91 7.86 2.89
CA GLU A 84 -10.46 7.94 4.25
C GLU A 84 -10.86 6.56 4.77
N GLN A 85 -11.51 5.75 3.92
CA GLN A 85 -11.90 4.39 4.26
C GLN A 85 -10.67 3.52 4.57
N VAL A 86 -9.64 3.52 3.73
CA VAL A 86 -8.41 2.73 3.94
C VAL A 86 -7.71 3.14 5.23
N VAL A 87 -7.62 4.44 5.55
CA VAL A 87 -7.04 4.91 6.82
C VAL A 87 -7.83 4.38 8.00
N ASN A 88 -9.16 4.49 7.97
CA ASN A 88 -10.03 4.02 9.06
C ASN A 88 -10.00 2.49 9.22
N LEU A 89 -9.99 1.74 8.14
CA LEU A 89 -9.85 0.28 8.15
C LEU A 89 -8.49 -0.13 8.71
N THR A 90 -7.41 0.56 8.32
CA THR A 90 -6.06 0.31 8.85
C THR A 90 -6.05 0.48 10.37
N ARG A 91 -6.59 1.60 10.88
CA ARG A 91 -6.68 1.85 12.33
C ARG A 91 -7.54 0.82 13.07
N ARG A 92 -8.53 0.22 12.41
CA ARG A 92 -9.44 -0.77 13.00
C ARG A 92 -8.86 -2.17 13.01
N HIS A 93 -8.27 -2.59 11.90
CA HIS A 93 -7.88 -3.99 11.65
C HIS A 93 -6.38 -4.24 11.82
N ALA A 94 -5.54 -3.19 11.81
CA ALA A 94 -4.13 -3.25 12.13
C ALA A 94 -3.75 -2.10 13.10
N PRO A 95 -4.35 -2.03 14.30
CA PRO A 95 -4.19 -0.89 15.22
C PRO A 95 -2.76 -0.69 15.75
N SER A 96 -1.93 -1.74 15.71
CA SER A 96 -0.51 -1.69 16.08
C SER A 96 0.40 -1.17 14.96
N ALA A 97 -0.06 -1.23 13.71
CA ALA A 97 0.75 -0.83 12.57
C ALA A 97 0.85 0.69 12.48
N ALA A 98 2.05 1.21 12.24
CA ALA A 98 2.22 2.59 11.82
C ALA A 98 1.62 2.80 10.43
N ILE A 99 1.07 3.99 10.17
CA ILE A 99 0.60 4.38 8.82
C ILE A 99 1.68 5.21 8.15
N ALA A 100 2.08 4.80 6.95
CA ALA A 100 3.10 5.46 6.16
C ALA A 100 2.60 5.86 4.78
N PHE A 101 3.24 6.90 4.23
CA PHE A 101 2.95 7.45 2.92
C PHE A 101 4.25 7.55 2.12
N ASN A 102 4.30 6.89 0.97
CA ASN A 102 5.40 7.01 0.00
C ASN A 102 5.21 8.25 -0.90
N THR A 103 6.32 8.77 -1.43
CA THR A 103 6.30 9.87 -2.40
C THR A 103 5.89 9.37 -3.79
N ASN A 104 6.38 8.19 -4.20
CA ASN A 104 5.98 7.48 -5.42
C ASN A 104 6.15 5.96 -5.24
N GLY A 105 5.81 5.17 -6.27
CA GLY A 105 5.83 3.70 -6.21
C GLY A 105 7.17 3.09 -5.76
N GLY A 106 8.29 3.70 -6.14
CA GLY A 106 9.65 3.24 -5.81
C GLY A 106 10.26 3.86 -4.55
N THR A 107 9.43 4.41 -3.65
CA THR A 107 9.90 4.97 -2.36
C THR A 107 9.13 4.38 -1.16
N SER A 108 8.71 3.12 -1.26
CA SER A 108 7.90 2.45 -0.24
C SER A 108 8.76 1.91 0.89
N VAL A 109 9.98 1.46 0.59
CA VAL A 109 10.98 1.03 1.58
C VAL A 109 11.33 2.18 2.52
N GLU A 110 11.58 3.35 1.97
CA GLU A 110 11.93 4.58 2.69
C GLU A 110 10.74 5.07 3.52
N ALA A 111 9.51 4.83 3.07
CA ALA A 111 8.32 5.12 3.84
C ALA A 111 8.18 4.20 5.05
N ALA A 112 8.43 2.91 4.87
CA ALA A 112 8.42 1.92 5.94
C ALA A 112 9.47 2.23 7.02
N LYS A 113 10.72 2.46 6.60
CA LYS A 113 11.87 2.74 7.50
C LYS A 113 11.71 3.94 8.43
N ARG A 114 10.76 4.85 8.19
CA ARG A 114 10.48 5.95 9.13
C ARG A 114 9.79 5.49 10.41
N TRP A 115 9.24 4.28 10.43
CA TRP A 115 8.42 3.77 11.51
C TRP A 115 8.85 2.41 12.05
N LEU A 116 9.69 1.68 11.29
CA LEU A 116 10.25 0.38 11.67
C LEU A 116 11.48 0.51 12.57
#